data_AF-A0A916AZ07-F1
#
_entry.id   AF-A0A916AZ07-F1
#
_cell.length_a   1.000
_cell.length_b   1.000
_cell.length_c   1.000
_cell.angle_alpha   90.00
_cell.angle_beta   90.00
_cell.angle_gamma   90.00
#
_symmetry.space_group_name_H-M   'P 1'
#
loop_
_entity.id
_entity.type
_entity.pdbx_description
1 polymer ?
#
loop_
_entity_poly.entity_id
_entity_poly.type
_entity_poly.pdbx_seq_one_letter_code
_entity_poly.pdbx_strand_id
1 'polypeptide(L)'
;PTAPSPLRPAARAYAYRGLPASRFALPWRAADVERVRRRLRFSARDMAEVIALIRSLHPRPGTSIAGVEPHYVTPDVRVRKRGNAWIAELNPEIAPRLRVNPDYAKLIRRADRSDDNLCLKSHLQEARWFINSLASRNDTVLKVASKIVELQRNFLEYGEEAMKPMVLRDVAEALGLHESTVSRVTTRKYMDTPRGTFEFKYFFSSHVSTGSGDERSSTAVRAHIRKLVVAENPRHPLSDNKIATVLAGQGIRIARRTIAKYRESMGVPSSNERKRLG
;
A
#
# COMPACT_ATOMS: atom_id res chain seq x y z
N PRO A 1 36.27 6.75 29.28
CA PRO A 1 36.35 5.39 29.85
C PRO A 1 36.13 5.43 31.37
N THR A 2 34.86 5.52 31.77
CA THR A 2 34.43 5.40 33.16
C THR A 2 33.76 4.03 33.30
N ALA A 3 34.33 3.16 34.11
CA ALA A 3 33.85 1.80 34.32
C ALA A 3 32.39 1.80 34.81
N PRO A 4 31.51 0.91 34.30
CA PRO A 4 30.18 0.77 34.85
C PRO A 4 30.25 0.16 36.25
N SER A 5 29.58 0.80 37.20
CA SER A 5 29.42 0.34 38.59
C SER A 5 28.89 -1.11 38.63
N PRO A 6 29.42 -1.98 39.50
CA PRO A 6 29.00 -3.37 39.56
C PRO A 6 27.59 -3.45 40.14
N LEU A 7 26.60 -3.63 39.27
CA LEU A 7 25.25 -4.02 39.64
C LEU A 7 25.31 -5.27 40.53
N ARG A 8 24.64 -5.21 41.69
CA ARG A 8 24.58 -6.29 42.69
C ARG A 8 24.24 -7.63 42.00
N PRO A 9 24.83 -8.76 42.43
CA PRO A 9 24.68 -10.10 41.81
C PRO A 9 23.23 -10.52 41.54
N ALA A 10 22.28 -10.02 42.33
CA ALA A 10 20.85 -10.28 42.18
C ALA A 10 20.26 -9.81 40.83
N ALA A 11 20.73 -8.68 40.28
CA ALA A 11 20.19 -8.14 39.02
C ALA A 11 20.59 -9.00 37.80
N ARG A 12 21.80 -9.57 37.81
CA ARG A 12 22.27 -10.53 36.79
C ARG A 12 21.58 -11.89 36.90
N ALA A 13 21.31 -12.36 38.12
CA ALA A 13 20.65 -13.65 38.35
C ALA A 13 19.21 -13.72 37.81
N TYR A 14 18.49 -12.60 37.78
CA TYR A 14 17.13 -12.54 37.21
C TYR A 14 17.10 -12.48 35.68
N ALA A 15 18.15 -11.99 35.03
CA ALA A 15 18.26 -11.97 33.57
C ALA A 15 18.55 -13.36 32.97
N TYR A 16 19.16 -14.28 33.75
CA TYR A 16 19.63 -15.58 33.29
C TYR A 16 18.88 -16.81 33.87
N ARG A 17 17.95 -16.65 34.82
CA ARG A 17 17.07 -17.77 35.20
C ARG A 17 16.06 -18.02 34.08
N GLY A 18 16.31 -19.10 33.34
CA GLY A 18 15.48 -19.61 32.25
C GLY A 18 13.99 -19.63 32.56
N LEU A 19 13.31 -18.56 32.17
CA LEU A 19 11.86 -18.52 32.07
C LEU A 19 11.49 -19.02 30.68
N PRO A 20 10.58 -20.00 30.55
CA PRO A 20 10.20 -20.54 29.24
C PRO A 20 9.65 -19.42 28.36
N ALA A 21 10.19 -19.31 27.15
CA ALA A 21 9.87 -18.28 26.16
C ALA A 21 8.36 -18.20 25.80
N SER A 22 7.58 -19.22 26.14
CA SER A 22 6.13 -19.29 25.93
C SER A 22 5.30 -18.36 26.83
N ARG A 23 5.87 -17.72 27.85
CA ARG A 23 5.14 -16.83 28.77
C ARG A 23 5.27 -15.32 28.52
N PHE A 24 6.10 -14.90 27.56
CA PHE A 24 6.38 -13.48 27.27
C PHE A 24 5.88 -12.98 25.91
N ALA A 25 4.86 -13.62 25.33
CA ALA A 25 4.03 -12.98 24.32
C ALA A 25 2.98 -12.07 24.99
N LEU A 26 3.44 -11.09 25.79
CA LEU A 26 2.59 -10.00 26.26
C LEU A 26 3.04 -8.72 25.54
N PRO A 27 2.17 -8.07 24.76
CA PRO A 27 2.47 -6.75 24.23
C PRO A 27 2.59 -5.81 25.41
N TRP A 28 3.82 -5.46 25.80
CA TRP A 28 4.09 -4.59 26.94
C TRP A 28 3.41 -3.24 26.73
N ARG A 29 2.27 -3.02 27.39
CA ARG A 29 1.60 -1.72 27.42
C ARG A 29 2.27 -0.87 28.50
N ALA A 30 2.23 0.45 28.39
CA ALA A 30 2.74 1.33 29.46
C ALA A 30 2.11 1.02 30.84
N ALA A 31 0.87 0.52 30.87
CA ALA A 31 0.18 0.05 32.06
C ALA A 31 0.79 -1.22 32.70
N ASP A 32 1.60 -1.99 31.97
CA ASP A 32 2.23 -3.20 32.48
C ASP A 32 3.50 -2.91 33.30
N VAL A 33 4.13 -1.76 33.11
CA VAL A 33 5.39 -1.39 33.77
C VAL A 33 5.21 -1.31 35.29
N GLU A 34 4.13 -0.67 35.75
CA GLU A 34 3.82 -0.53 37.17
C GLU A 34 3.41 -1.88 37.80
N ARG A 35 2.67 -2.72 37.05
CA ARG A 35 2.31 -4.07 37.49
C ARG A 35 3.54 -4.97 37.67
N VAL A 36 4.49 -4.86 36.74
CA VAL A 36 5.76 -5.61 36.77
C VAL A 36 6.66 -5.09 37.88
N ARG A 37 6.74 -3.77 38.07
CA ARG A 37 7.47 -3.17 39.19
C ARG A 37 6.97 -3.69 40.54
N ARG A 38 5.66 -3.75 40.75
CA ARG A 38 5.06 -4.30 41.99
C ARG A 38 5.33 -5.79 42.16
N ARG A 39 5.20 -6.58 41.08
CA ARG A 39 5.42 -8.04 41.12
C ARG A 39 6.87 -8.41 41.39
N LEU A 40 7.81 -7.65 40.84
CA LEU A 40 9.26 -7.81 41.03
C LEU A 40 9.80 -7.07 42.25
N ARG A 41 8.95 -6.28 42.93
CA ARG A 41 9.28 -5.45 44.11
C ARG A 41 10.46 -4.50 43.86
N PHE A 42 10.52 -3.90 42.68
CA PHE A 42 11.56 -2.94 42.30
C PHE A 42 11.23 -1.52 42.74
N SER A 43 12.25 -0.74 43.07
CA SER A 43 12.09 0.70 43.24
C SER A 43 11.80 1.36 41.89
N ALA A 44 11.24 2.57 41.89
CA ALA A 44 10.99 3.32 40.66
C ALA A 44 12.29 3.58 39.87
N ARG A 45 13.40 3.79 40.60
CA ARG A 45 14.73 3.99 40.04
C ARG A 45 15.27 2.73 39.37
N ASP A 46 15.20 1.58 40.05
CA ASP A 46 15.71 0.31 39.49
C ASP A 46 14.92 -0.11 38.23
N MET A 47 13.61 0.13 38.22
CA MET A 47 12.79 -0.16 37.06
C MET A 47 13.16 0.72 35.85
N ALA A 48 13.50 1.99 36.09
CA ALA A 48 13.95 2.89 35.03
C ALA A 48 15.30 2.44 34.44
N GLU A 49 16.24 2.00 35.28
CA GLU A 49 17.54 1.47 34.85
C GLU A 49 17.40 0.19 34.01
N VAL A 50 16.52 -0.73 34.41
CA VAL A 50 16.23 -1.96 33.66
C VAL A 50 15.60 -1.66 32.30
N ILE A 51 14.65 -0.72 32.25
CA ILE A 51 14.02 -0.30 30.98
C ILE A 51 15.05 0.35 30.05
N ALA A 52 15.95 1.17 30.61
CA ALA A 52 17.02 1.79 29.83
C ALA A 52 17.96 0.74 29.22
N LEU A 53 18.34 -0.28 30.01
CA LEU A 53 19.14 -1.39 29.52
C LEU A 53 18.44 -2.16 28.39
N ILE A 54 17.17 -2.56 28.58
CA ILE A 54 16.41 -3.29 27.57
C ILE A 54 16.30 -2.48 26.27
N ARG A 55 16.04 -1.16 26.36
CA ARG A 55 15.97 -0.27 25.20
C ARG A 55 17.32 -0.06 24.51
N SER A 56 18.43 -0.22 25.22
CA SER A 56 19.78 -0.14 24.65
C SER A 56 20.15 -1.37 23.81
N LEU A 57 19.45 -2.50 24.00
CA LEU A 57 19.66 -3.70 23.21
C LEU A 57 19.06 -3.54 21.82
N HIS A 58 19.83 -3.95 20.81
CA HIS A 58 19.34 -3.97 19.43
C HIS A 58 18.34 -5.13 19.28
N PRO A 59 17.05 -4.88 18.99
CA PRO A 59 16.04 -5.95 18.97
C PRO A 59 16.19 -6.89 17.76
N ARG A 60 16.95 -6.48 16.72
CA ARG A 60 17.12 -7.24 15.47
C ARG A 60 18.55 -7.14 14.92
N PRO A 61 19.57 -7.64 15.62
CA PRO A 61 20.97 -7.51 15.21
C PRO A 61 21.25 -8.14 13.83
N GLY A 62 20.45 -9.11 13.39
CA GLY A 62 20.57 -9.72 12.05
C GLY A 62 20.16 -8.81 10.88
N THR A 63 19.42 -7.71 11.11
CA THR A 63 18.99 -6.81 10.03
C THR A 63 20.14 -6.04 9.39
N SER A 64 21.24 -5.82 10.12
CA SER A 64 22.46 -5.22 9.55
C SER A 64 23.34 -6.22 8.78
N ILE A 65 23.05 -7.52 8.89
CA ILE A 65 23.81 -8.60 8.23
C ILE A 65 23.07 -9.08 6.98
N ALA A 66 21.73 -9.09 7.00
CA ALA A 66 20.93 -9.44 5.85
C ALA A 66 20.90 -8.28 4.84
N GLY A 67 21.64 -8.42 3.74
CA GLY A 67 21.43 -7.63 2.53
C GLY A 67 20.10 -8.00 1.89
N VAL A 68 19.00 -7.51 2.45
CA VAL A 68 17.69 -7.61 1.80
C VAL A 68 17.70 -6.59 0.67
N GLU A 69 17.92 -7.04 -0.56
CA GLU A 69 17.72 -6.17 -1.71
C GLU A 69 16.25 -5.72 -1.75
N PRO A 70 15.98 -4.41 -1.64
CA PRO A 70 14.62 -3.91 -1.71
C PRO A 70 14.03 -4.25 -3.08
N HIS A 71 12.92 -5.01 -3.07
CA HIS A 71 12.17 -5.28 -4.29
C HIS A 71 11.33 -4.06 -4.65
N TYR A 72 11.75 -3.33 -5.67
CA TYR A 72 10.98 -2.23 -6.21
C TYR A 72 9.93 -2.74 -7.20
N VAL A 73 8.73 -2.19 -7.12
CA VAL A 73 7.68 -2.44 -8.12
C VAL A 73 7.95 -1.55 -9.32
N THR A 74 8.34 -2.14 -10.45
CA THR A 74 8.47 -1.41 -11.71
C THR A 74 7.08 -1.05 -12.24
N PRO A 75 6.77 0.24 -12.44
CA PRO A 75 5.46 0.69 -12.89
C PRO A 75 5.22 0.35 -14.37
N ASP A 76 3.98 0.03 -14.72
CA ASP A 76 3.56 -0.21 -16.10
C ASP A 76 3.30 1.07 -16.89
N VAL A 77 2.80 2.09 -16.19
CA VAL A 77 2.43 3.39 -16.74
C VAL A 77 3.06 4.50 -15.90
N ARG A 78 3.53 5.57 -16.54
CA ARG A 78 3.98 6.80 -15.87
C ARG A 78 2.96 7.90 -16.12
N VAL A 79 2.59 8.62 -15.07
CA VAL A 79 1.61 9.71 -15.11
C VAL A 79 2.33 11.02 -14.85
N ARG A 80 2.20 11.98 -15.77
CA ARG A 80 2.85 13.30 -15.66
C ARG A 80 1.86 14.40 -16.00
N LYS A 81 2.07 15.57 -15.38
CA LYS A 81 1.35 16.79 -15.72
C LYS A 81 2.09 17.50 -16.85
N ARG A 82 1.44 17.72 -18.00
CA ARG A 82 1.93 18.59 -19.09
C ARG A 82 0.97 19.76 -19.23
N GLY A 83 1.42 20.95 -18.84
CA GLY A 83 0.56 22.14 -18.77
C GLY A 83 -0.59 21.91 -17.79
N ASN A 84 -1.83 22.02 -18.29
CA ASN A 84 -3.04 21.80 -17.48
C ASN A 84 -3.66 20.39 -17.65
N ALA A 85 -2.99 19.47 -18.36
CA ALA A 85 -3.49 18.13 -18.59
C ALA A 85 -2.61 17.07 -17.90
N TRP A 86 -3.26 16.06 -17.32
CA TRP A 86 -2.62 14.86 -16.83
C TRP A 86 -2.56 13.82 -17.94
N ILE A 87 -1.37 13.31 -18.22
CA ILE A 87 -1.11 12.37 -19.32
C ILE A 87 -0.51 11.10 -18.74
N ALA A 88 -1.07 9.96 -19.13
CA ALA A 88 -0.55 8.63 -18.86
C ALA A 88 0.25 8.15 -20.08
N GLU A 89 1.45 7.62 -19.86
CA GLU A 89 2.32 7.05 -20.91
C GLU A 89 2.80 5.66 -20.47
N LEU A 90 2.89 4.71 -21.40
CA LEU A 90 3.45 3.38 -21.10
C LEU A 90 4.92 3.49 -20.72
N ASN A 91 5.36 2.69 -19.75
CA ASN A 91 6.76 2.60 -19.40
C ASN A 91 7.53 1.82 -20.47
N PRO A 92 8.49 2.43 -21.20
CA PRO A 92 9.24 1.74 -22.25
C PRO A 92 10.13 0.61 -21.71
N GLU A 93 10.53 0.66 -20.43
CA GLU A 93 11.39 -0.36 -19.82
C GLU A 93 10.71 -1.74 -19.73
N ILE A 94 9.38 -1.76 -19.60
CA ILE A 94 8.60 -3.00 -19.49
C ILE A 94 7.84 -3.35 -20.78
N ALA A 95 7.94 -2.50 -21.80
CA ALA A 95 7.27 -2.64 -23.09
C ALA A 95 8.29 -2.75 -24.24
N PRO A 96 9.01 -3.89 -24.35
CA PRO A 96 9.99 -4.08 -25.42
C PRO A 96 9.33 -4.04 -26.79
N ARG A 97 10.02 -3.41 -27.75
CA ARG A 97 9.56 -3.34 -29.15
C ARG A 97 9.88 -4.65 -29.86
N LEU A 98 8.92 -5.56 -29.91
CA LEU A 98 9.04 -6.82 -30.64
C LEU A 98 8.78 -6.61 -32.13
N ARG A 99 9.62 -7.21 -32.97
CA ARG A 99 9.45 -7.23 -34.44
C ARG A 99 9.88 -8.59 -34.97
N VAL A 100 9.23 -9.05 -36.03
CA VAL A 100 9.69 -10.21 -36.78
C VAL A 100 10.84 -9.78 -37.68
N ASN A 101 11.94 -10.54 -37.66
CA ASN A 101 13.06 -10.30 -38.56
C ASN A 101 12.62 -10.58 -40.03
N PRO A 102 12.74 -9.61 -40.94
CA PRO A 102 12.26 -9.74 -42.31
C PRO A 102 13.00 -10.81 -43.11
N ASP A 103 14.24 -11.14 -42.79
CA ASP A 103 15.03 -12.09 -43.57
C ASP A 103 14.55 -13.53 -43.36
N TYR A 104 14.21 -13.89 -42.12
CA TYR A 104 13.55 -15.17 -41.84
C TYR A 104 12.16 -15.26 -42.48
N ALA A 105 11.43 -14.14 -42.53
CA ALA A 105 10.12 -14.10 -43.19
C ALA A 105 10.22 -14.31 -44.72
N LYS A 106 11.36 -13.94 -45.34
CA LYS A 106 11.64 -14.16 -46.78
C LYS A 106 12.00 -15.61 -47.10
N LEU A 107 12.51 -16.38 -46.13
CA LEU A 107 12.81 -17.82 -46.33
C LEU A 107 11.56 -18.64 -46.65
N ILE A 108 10.38 -18.14 -46.27
CA ILE A 108 9.10 -18.76 -46.58
C ILE A 108 8.79 -18.56 -48.08
N ARG A 109 9.00 -19.61 -48.86
CA ARG A 109 8.76 -19.60 -50.30
C ARG A 109 7.26 -19.59 -50.60
N ARG A 110 6.83 -18.66 -51.47
CA ARG A 110 5.48 -18.66 -52.05
C ARG A 110 5.41 -19.85 -53.02
N ALA A 111 4.39 -20.71 -52.86
CA ALA A 111 4.14 -21.96 -53.59
C ALA A 111 4.86 -23.26 -53.12
N ASP A 112 5.73 -23.21 -52.11
CA ASP A 112 6.31 -24.42 -51.52
C ASP A 112 5.35 -25.05 -50.48
N ARG A 113 5.07 -26.35 -50.60
CA ARG A 113 4.18 -27.14 -49.74
C ARG A 113 4.93 -28.20 -48.92
N SER A 114 6.26 -28.12 -48.83
CA SER A 114 7.04 -28.93 -47.90
C SER A 114 6.56 -28.73 -46.46
N ASP A 115 6.64 -29.79 -45.66
CA ASP A 115 6.25 -29.76 -44.25
C ASP A 115 7.03 -28.69 -43.47
N ASP A 116 8.32 -28.51 -43.79
CA ASP A 116 9.15 -27.44 -43.22
C ASP A 116 8.61 -26.04 -43.54
N ASN A 117 8.18 -25.78 -44.78
CA ASN A 117 7.64 -24.47 -45.15
C ASN A 117 6.24 -24.22 -44.54
N LEU A 118 5.45 -25.28 -44.34
CA LEU A 118 4.16 -25.19 -43.63
C LEU A 118 4.38 -24.87 -42.14
N CYS A 119 5.34 -25.54 -41.50
CA CYS A 119 5.75 -25.27 -40.12
C CYS A 119 6.21 -23.81 -39.93
N LEU A 120 7.12 -23.33 -40.80
CA LEU A 120 7.61 -21.95 -40.76
C LEU A 120 6.49 -20.92 -40.96
N LYS A 121 5.50 -21.21 -41.81
CA LYS A 121 4.30 -20.37 -41.98
C LYS A 121 3.46 -20.30 -40.70
N SER A 122 3.24 -21.43 -40.02
CA SER A 122 2.49 -21.45 -38.75
C SER A 122 3.18 -20.60 -37.70
N HIS A 123 4.47 -20.82 -37.47
CA HIS A 123 5.23 -20.04 -36.49
C HIS A 123 5.30 -18.55 -36.82
N LEU A 124 5.36 -18.17 -38.10
CA LEU A 124 5.28 -16.77 -38.49
C LEU A 124 3.91 -16.16 -38.16
N GLN A 125 2.82 -16.89 -38.40
CA GLN A 125 1.48 -16.44 -38.06
C GLN A 125 1.31 -16.30 -36.54
N GLU A 126 1.75 -17.30 -35.77
CA GLU A 126 1.77 -17.28 -34.30
C GLU A 126 2.58 -16.08 -33.77
N ALA A 127 3.77 -15.84 -34.31
CA ALA A 127 4.61 -14.71 -33.91
C ALA A 127 3.93 -13.35 -34.19
N ARG A 128 3.31 -13.19 -35.36
CA ARG A 128 2.55 -11.97 -35.70
C ARG A 128 1.35 -11.79 -34.80
N TRP A 129 0.60 -12.87 -34.56
CA TRP A 129 -0.55 -12.86 -33.66
C TRP A 129 -0.13 -12.50 -32.23
N PHE A 130 0.99 -13.03 -31.75
CA PHE A 130 1.55 -12.73 -30.43
C PHE A 130 1.93 -11.25 -30.30
N ILE A 131 2.65 -10.70 -31.28
CA ILE A 131 3.04 -9.27 -31.30
C ILE A 131 1.80 -8.38 -31.29
N ASN A 132 0.80 -8.69 -32.12
CA ASN A 132 -0.46 -7.93 -32.17
C ASN A 132 -1.24 -8.02 -30.85
N SER A 133 -1.29 -9.21 -30.24
CA SER A 133 -1.95 -9.43 -28.95
C SER A 133 -1.27 -8.66 -27.81
N LEU A 134 0.08 -8.60 -27.83
CA LEU A 134 0.84 -7.80 -26.88
C LEU A 134 0.59 -6.29 -27.06
N ALA A 135 0.57 -5.82 -28.31
CA ALA A 135 0.25 -4.43 -28.62
C ALA A 135 -1.18 -4.06 -28.16
N SER A 136 -2.16 -4.92 -28.42
CA SER A 136 -3.55 -4.75 -27.99
C SER A 136 -3.69 -4.72 -26.46
N ARG A 137 -2.94 -5.59 -25.75
CA ARG A 137 -2.87 -5.56 -24.27
C ARG A 137 -2.32 -4.22 -23.77
N ASN A 138 -1.22 -3.74 -24.35
CA ASN A 138 -0.60 -2.47 -23.94
C ASN A 138 -1.50 -1.27 -24.22
N ASP A 139 -2.20 -1.28 -25.36
CA ASP A 139 -3.21 -0.27 -25.70
C ASP A 139 -4.37 -0.27 -24.70
N THR A 140 -4.86 -1.46 -24.32
CA THR A 140 -5.92 -1.60 -23.29
C THR A 140 -5.46 -1.07 -21.93
N VAL A 141 -4.23 -1.40 -21.50
CA VAL A 141 -3.65 -0.89 -20.25
C VAL A 141 -3.57 0.64 -20.28
N LEU A 142 -3.10 1.22 -21.39
CA LEU A 142 -2.97 2.66 -21.54
C LEU A 142 -4.33 3.36 -21.54
N LYS A 143 -5.33 2.81 -22.22
CA LYS A 143 -6.72 3.33 -22.24
C LYS A 143 -7.34 3.34 -20.85
N VAL A 144 -7.22 2.23 -20.12
CA VAL A 144 -7.71 2.13 -18.74
C VAL A 144 -6.97 3.10 -17.83
N ALA A 145 -5.64 3.18 -17.93
CA ALA A 145 -4.85 4.11 -17.13
C ALA A 145 -5.23 5.58 -17.40
N SER A 146 -5.38 5.95 -18.67
CA SER A 146 -5.77 7.30 -19.08
C SER A 146 -7.14 7.66 -18.52
N LYS A 147 -8.10 6.73 -18.56
CA LYS A 147 -9.44 6.98 -18.01
C LYS A 147 -9.43 7.12 -16.49
N ILE A 148 -8.62 6.31 -15.79
CA ILE A 148 -8.44 6.45 -14.33
C ILE A 148 -7.89 7.84 -14.00
N VAL A 149 -6.82 8.27 -14.69
CA VAL A 149 -6.19 9.58 -14.51
C VAL A 149 -7.16 10.73 -14.79
N GLU A 150 -7.99 10.59 -15.83
CA GLU A 150 -9.00 11.59 -16.20
C GLU A 150 -10.04 11.79 -15.09
N LEU A 151 -10.55 10.70 -14.52
CA LEU A 151 -11.55 10.75 -13.46
C LEU A 151 -10.95 11.15 -12.11
N GLN A 152 -9.67 10.83 -11.86
CA GLN A 152 -8.96 11.06 -10.61
C GLN A 152 -8.01 12.25 -10.63
N ARG A 153 -8.28 13.27 -11.45
CA ARG A 153 -7.49 14.53 -11.47
C ARG A 153 -7.34 15.16 -10.09
N ASN A 154 -8.44 15.20 -9.33
CA ASN A 154 -8.46 15.77 -7.98
C ASN A 154 -7.52 15.03 -7.02
N PHE A 155 -7.43 13.70 -7.14
CA PHE A 155 -6.47 12.92 -6.35
C PHE A 155 -5.02 13.27 -6.70
N LEU A 156 -4.72 13.42 -8.00
CA LEU A 156 -3.36 13.73 -8.45
C LEU A 156 -2.91 15.12 -7.99
N GLU A 157 -3.84 16.07 -7.85
CA GLU A 157 -3.56 17.42 -7.39
C GLU A 157 -3.56 17.54 -5.86
N TYR A 158 -4.65 17.15 -5.19
CA TYR A 158 -4.86 17.39 -3.76
C TYR A 158 -4.58 16.17 -2.88
N GLY A 159 -4.42 14.98 -3.47
CA GLY A 159 -4.07 13.75 -2.77
C GLY A 159 -5.25 12.84 -2.43
N GLU A 160 -4.99 11.87 -1.55
CA GLU A 160 -5.96 10.84 -1.14
C GLU A 160 -7.29 11.43 -0.63
N GLU A 161 -7.25 12.62 0.01
CA GLU A 161 -8.43 13.32 0.55
C GLU A 161 -9.45 13.73 -0.53
N ALA A 162 -8.98 13.97 -1.76
CA ALA A 162 -9.82 14.40 -2.88
C ALA A 162 -10.11 13.26 -3.87
N MET A 163 -9.90 12.01 -3.45
CA MET A 163 -10.21 10.82 -4.23
C MET A 163 -11.72 10.73 -4.51
N LYS A 164 -12.08 10.69 -5.79
CA LYS A 164 -13.46 10.47 -6.22
C LYS A 164 -13.80 8.98 -6.16
N PRO A 165 -15.03 8.58 -5.82
CA PRO A 165 -15.41 7.19 -5.95
C PRO A 165 -15.44 6.80 -7.43
N MET A 166 -15.09 5.55 -7.72
CA MET A 166 -15.03 5.00 -9.08
C MET A 166 -15.32 3.51 -9.04
N VAL A 167 -16.21 3.05 -9.91
CA VAL A 167 -16.59 1.64 -10.05
C VAL A 167 -16.09 1.08 -11.38
N LEU A 168 -15.76 -0.21 -11.39
CA LEU A 168 -15.24 -0.90 -12.58
C LEU A 168 -16.22 -0.83 -13.76
N ARG A 169 -17.52 -0.97 -13.48
CA ARG A 169 -18.60 -0.88 -14.47
C ARG A 169 -18.56 0.42 -15.27
N ASP A 170 -18.47 1.56 -14.58
CA ASP A 170 -18.54 2.87 -15.24
C ASP A 170 -17.33 3.10 -16.16
N VAL A 171 -16.15 2.61 -15.76
CA VAL A 171 -14.94 2.64 -16.61
C VAL A 171 -15.05 1.67 -17.78
N ALA A 172 -15.64 0.49 -17.56
CA ALA A 172 -15.85 -0.52 -18.59
C ALA A 172 -16.81 0.00 -19.68
N GLU A 173 -17.93 0.59 -19.28
CA GLU A 173 -18.91 1.21 -20.18
C GLU A 173 -18.30 2.37 -20.98
N ALA A 174 -17.57 3.28 -20.32
CA ALA A 174 -16.92 4.41 -20.97
C ALA A 174 -15.85 4.00 -22.01
N LEU A 175 -15.27 2.81 -21.87
CA LEU A 175 -14.23 2.29 -22.77
C LEU A 175 -14.76 1.24 -23.76
N GLY A 176 -16.05 0.88 -23.70
CA GLY A 176 -16.61 -0.21 -24.51
C GLY A 176 -15.99 -1.58 -24.21
N LEU A 177 -15.52 -1.79 -22.99
CA LEU A 177 -14.89 -3.03 -22.53
C LEU A 177 -15.83 -3.79 -21.60
N HIS A 178 -15.62 -5.10 -21.46
CA HIS A 178 -16.30 -5.88 -20.44
C HIS A 178 -15.70 -5.61 -19.05
N GLU A 179 -16.53 -5.60 -18.00
CA GLU A 179 -16.08 -5.34 -16.62
C GLU A 179 -14.97 -6.31 -16.18
N SER A 180 -15.07 -7.58 -16.56
CA SER A 180 -14.04 -8.58 -16.26
C SER A 180 -12.68 -8.26 -16.91
N THR A 181 -12.68 -7.61 -18.08
CA THR A 181 -11.46 -7.16 -18.76
C THR A 181 -10.80 -6.04 -17.96
N VAL A 182 -11.57 -5.04 -17.52
CA VAL A 182 -11.07 -3.95 -16.68
C VAL A 182 -10.57 -4.46 -15.32
N SER A 183 -11.29 -5.38 -14.69
CA SER A 183 -10.87 -6.03 -13.43
C SER A 183 -9.52 -6.77 -13.56
N ARG A 184 -9.33 -7.49 -14.67
CA ARG A 184 -8.05 -8.18 -14.97
C ARG A 184 -6.92 -7.19 -15.24
N VAL A 185 -7.18 -6.14 -16.00
CA VAL A 185 -6.18 -5.11 -16.34
C VAL A 185 -5.78 -4.31 -15.11
N THR A 186 -6.69 -4.07 -14.16
CA THR A 186 -6.40 -3.24 -12.97
C THR A 186 -5.66 -3.99 -11.86
N THR A 187 -5.63 -5.32 -11.92
CA THR A 187 -4.97 -6.17 -10.91
C THR A 187 -3.49 -6.37 -11.27
N ARG A 188 -2.59 -6.17 -10.30
CA ARG A 188 -1.13 -6.24 -10.47
C ARG A 188 -0.63 -5.38 -11.66
N LYS A 189 -1.23 -4.20 -11.83
CA LYS A 189 -0.73 -3.15 -12.72
C LYS A 189 -0.55 -1.88 -11.92
N TYR A 190 0.60 -1.25 -12.10
CA TYR A 190 1.00 -0.12 -11.30
C TYR A 190 1.22 1.11 -12.17
N MET A 191 0.79 2.26 -11.66
CA MET A 191 1.09 3.56 -12.23
C MET A 191 2.02 4.32 -11.30
N ASP A 192 3.08 4.86 -11.88
CA ASP A 192 3.93 5.85 -11.23
C ASP A 192 3.30 7.23 -11.38
N THR A 193 3.05 7.89 -10.25
CA THR A 193 2.45 9.22 -10.19
C THR A 193 3.37 10.14 -9.39
N PRO A 194 3.24 11.47 -9.48
CA PRO A 194 4.04 12.39 -8.66
C PRO A 194 3.86 12.21 -7.14
N ARG A 195 2.81 11.48 -6.72
CA ARG A 195 2.50 11.17 -5.33
C ARG A 195 2.96 9.77 -4.91
N GLY A 196 3.61 9.02 -5.79
CA GLY A 196 4.09 7.66 -5.58
C GLY A 196 3.50 6.65 -6.57
N THR A 197 3.91 5.40 -6.40
CA THR A 197 3.48 4.27 -7.23
C THR A 197 2.22 3.62 -6.65
N PHE A 198 1.14 3.57 -7.43
CA PHE A 198 -0.15 3.01 -7.01
C PHE A 198 -0.58 1.87 -7.94
N GLU A 199 -1.15 0.81 -7.37
CA GLU A 199 -1.86 -0.18 -8.16
C GLU A 199 -3.11 0.46 -8.76
N PHE A 200 -3.48 0.11 -10.00
CA PHE A 200 -4.69 0.67 -10.63
C PHE A 200 -5.94 0.38 -9.79
N LYS A 201 -5.99 -0.81 -9.19
CA LYS A 201 -7.07 -1.24 -8.29
C LYS A 201 -7.30 -0.30 -7.10
N TYR A 202 -6.29 0.44 -6.65
CA TYR A 202 -6.38 1.37 -5.52
C TYR A 202 -7.43 2.49 -5.76
N PHE A 203 -7.60 2.90 -7.01
CA PHE A 203 -8.54 3.97 -7.38
C PHE A 203 -10.00 3.51 -7.40
N PHE A 204 -10.24 2.20 -7.43
CA PHE A 204 -11.58 1.63 -7.42
C PHE A 204 -12.01 1.43 -5.97
N SER A 205 -12.89 2.32 -5.52
CA SER A 205 -13.31 2.38 -4.13
C SER A 205 -14.83 2.46 -4.06
N SER A 206 -15.38 1.84 -3.02
CA SER A 206 -16.82 1.90 -2.77
C SER A 206 -17.25 3.33 -2.46
N HIS A 207 -18.41 3.72 -3.01
CA HIS A 207 -19.13 4.94 -2.65
C HIS A 207 -19.47 4.94 -1.15
N VAL A 208 -19.32 6.11 -0.53
CA VAL A 208 -19.84 6.40 0.81
C VAL A 208 -20.83 7.54 0.63
N SER A 209 -22.11 7.24 0.85
CA SER A 209 -23.19 8.22 0.77
C SER A 209 -22.99 9.29 1.84
N THR A 210 -22.90 10.55 1.41
CA THR A 210 -22.96 11.70 2.32
C THR A 210 -24.36 12.27 2.29
N GLY A 211 -24.79 12.92 3.39
CA GLY A 211 -26.11 13.54 3.46
C GLY A 211 -26.28 14.80 2.61
N SER A 212 -25.23 15.22 1.90
CA SER A 212 -25.14 16.51 1.19
C SER A 212 -25.15 16.35 -0.34
N GLY A 213 -25.35 15.14 -0.87
CA GLY A 213 -25.33 14.86 -2.31
C GLY A 213 -23.93 14.65 -2.91
N ASP A 214 -22.87 15.04 -2.22
CA ASP A 214 -21.48 14.82 -2.64
C ASP A 214 -20.97 13.43 -2.22
N GLU A 215 -20.84 12.52 -3.16
CA GLU A 215 -20.30 11.18 -2.88
C GLU A 215 -18.80 11.23 -2.57
N ARG A 216 -18.39 10.56 -1.48
CA ARG A 216 -16.97 10.43 -1.11
C ARG A 216 -16.51 9.00 -1.25
N SER A 217 -15.25 8.82 -1.64
CA SER A 217 -14.63 7.49 -1.67
C SER A 217 -14.29 7.00 -0.26
N SER A 218 -14.38 5.69 -0.05
CA SER A 218 -13.89 5.07 1.19
C SER A 218 -12.40 5.32 1.44
N THR A 219 -11.61 5.47 0.37
CA THR A 219 -10.19 5.84 0.44
C THR A 219 -9.99 7.27 0.97
N ALA A 220 -10.76 8.25 0.48
CA ALA A 220 -10.72 9.62 1.01
C ALA A 220 -11.09 9.68 2.48
N VAL A 221 -12.13 8.94 2.89
CA VAL A 221 -12.52 8.84 4.31
C VAL A 221 -11.38 8.30 5.17
N ARG A 222 -10.72 7.22 4.73
CA ARG A 222 -9.57 6.64 5.43
C ARG A 222 -8.42 7.65 5.56
N ALA A 223 -8.15 8.41 4.51
CA ALA A 223 -7.14 9.47 4.53
C ALA A 223 -7.50 10.58 5.54
N HIS A 224 -8.75 11.03 5.57
CA HIS A 224 -9.21 12.00 6.58
C HIS A 224 -9.09 11.48 8.01
N ILE A 225 -9.48 10.22 8.27
CA ILE A 225 -9.31 9.60 9.60
C ILE A 225 -7.83 9.58 9.98
N ARG A 226 -6.95 9.18 9.06
CA ARG A 226 -5.50 9.15 9.30
C ARG A 226 -4.96 10.54 9.65
N LYS A 227 -5.36 11.58 8.91
CA LYS A 227 -4.95 12.96 9.17
C LYS A 227 -5.40 13.45 10.54
N LEU A 228 -6.64 13.14 10.93
CA LEU A 228 -7.16 13.48 12.26
C LEU A 228 -6.40 12.77 13.38
N VAL A 229 -6.05 11.50 13.19
CA VAL A 229 -5.28 10.73 14.18
C VAL A 229 -3.83 11.23 14.26
N VAL A 230 -3.21 11.58 13.13
CA VAL A 230 -1.82 12.10 13.13
C VAL A 230 -1.74 13.47 13.79
N ALA A 231 -2.75 14.32 13.62
CA ALA A 231 -2.82 15.64 14.23
C ALA A 231 -3.37 15.62 15.68
N GLU A 232 -3.69 14.45 16.24
CA GLU A 232 -4.32 14.36 17.56
C GLU A 232 -3.34 14.67 18.69
N ASN A 233 -3.87 15.17 19.82
CA ASN A 233 -3.08 15.32 21.03
C ASN A 233 -2.86 13.92 21.68
N PRO A 234 -1.61 13.44 21.84
CA PRO A 234 -1.35 12.11 22.41
C PRO A 234 -1.83 11.91 23.85
N ARG A 235 -2.05 13.01 24.60
CA ARG A 235 -2.61 12.99 25.96
C ARG A 235 -4.13 12.78 25.96
N HIS A 236 -4.81 13.27 24.93
CA HIS A 236 -6.25 13.20 24.75
C HIS A 236 -6.59 12.72 23.33
N PRO A 237 -6.32 11.43 23.02
CA PRO A 237 -6.57 10.89 21.68
C PRO A 237 -8.05 10.97 21.34
N LEU A 238 -8.35 11.19 20.06
CA LEU A 238 -9.72 11.34 19.58
C LEU A 238 -10.43 9.98 19.63
N SER A 239 -11.60 9.96 20.27
CA SER A 239 -12.48 8.79 20.25
C SER A 239 -13.15 8.64 18.88
N ASP A 240 -13.54 7.41 18.51
CA ASP A 240 -14.23 7.16 17.24
C ASP A 240 -15.52 8.02 17.10
N ASN A 241 -16.21 8.31 18.21
CA ASN A 241 -17.36 9.22 18.22
C ASN A 241 -16.97 10.67 17.90
N LYS A 242 -15.83 11.14 18.44
CA LYS A 242 -15.35 12.49 18.17
C LYS A 242 -14.90 12.62 16.73
N ILE A 243 -14.22 11.61 16.18
CA ILE A 243 -13.87 11.55 14.76
C ILE A 243 -15.12 11.59 13.89
N ALA A 244 -16.17 10.83 14.24
CA ALA A 244 -17.45 10.86 13.52
C ALA A 244 -18.07 12.26 13.51
N THR A 245 -18.02 12.95 14.64
CA THR A 245 -18.57 14.31 14.79
C THR A 245 -17.80 15.33 13.95
N VAL A 246 -16.46 15.25 13.95
CA VAL A 246 -15.61 16.13 13.14
C VAL A 246 -15.84 15.91 11.65
N LEU A 247 -15.90 14.64 11.21
CA LEU A 247 -16.20 14.30 9.82
C LEU A 247 -17.61 14.76 9.41
N ALA A 248 -18.61 14.62 10.30
CA ALA A 248 -19.96 15.10 10.04
C ALA A 248 -20.01 16.62 9.84
N GLY A 249 -19.19 17.39 10.57
CA GLY A 249 -19.01 18.83 10.35
C GLY A 249 -18.37 19.18 8.99
N GLN A 250 -17.66 18.24 8.37
CA GLN A 250 -17.09 18.35 7.02
C GLN A 250 -18.03 17.79 5.92
N GLY A 251 -19.29 17.48 6.27
CA GLY A 251 -20.28 16.89 5.36
C GLY A 251 -20.19 15.36 5.23
N ILE A 252 -19.22 14.71 5.90
CA ILE A 252 -18.99 13.27 5.80
C ILE A 252 -19.73 12.55 6.94
N ARG A 253 -20.96 12.09 6.68
CA ARG A 253 -21.78 11.36 7.67
C ARG A 253 -21.46 9.88 7.68
N ILE A 254 -20.75 9.41 8.70
CA ILE A 254 -20.34 8.00 8.82
C ILE A 254 -20.59 7.49 10.23
N ALA A 255 -21.12 6.27 10.33
CA ALA A 255 -21.36 5.61 11.60
C ALA A 255 -20.05 5.27 12.33
N ARG A 256 -20.07 5.35 13.66
CA ARG A 256 -18.93 4.99 14.54
C ARG A 256 -18.32 3.62 14.21
N ARG A 257 -19.16 2.59 13.99
CA ARG A 257 -18.70 1.23 13.67
C ARG A 257 -17.87 1.19 12.38
N THR A 258 -18.23 1.99 11.39
CA THR A 258 -17.49 2.08 10.11
C THR A 258 -16.13 2.75 10.31
N ILE A 259 -16.04 3.78 11.16
CA ILE A 259 -14.78 4.43 11.52
C ILE A 259 -13.85 3.43 12.23
N ALA A 260 -14.37 2.67 13.20
CA ALA A 260 -13.60 1.64 13.89
C ALA A 260 -13.05 0.59 12.90
N LYS A 261 -13.88 0.09 11.98
CA LYS A 261 -13.47 -0.85 10.93
C LYS A 261 -12.37 -0.26 10.03
N TYR A 262 -12.49 1.00 9.62
CA TYR A 262 -11.47 1.66 8.81
C TYR A 262 -10.17 1.87 9.58
N ARG A 263 -10.25 2.27 10.85
CA ARG A 263 -9.10 2.43 11.74
C ARG A 263 -8.31 1.13 11.89
N GLU A 264 -9.01 0.02 12.14
CA GLU A 264 -8.42 -1.32 12.23
C GLU A 264 -7.76 -1.74 10.92
N SER A 265 -8.41 -1.52 9.77
CA SER A 265 -7.83 -1.83 8.46
C SER A 265 -6.56 -1.03 8.14
N MET A 266 -6.36 0.12 8.78
CA MET A 266 -5.17 0.95 8.65
C MET A 266 -4.09 0.66 9.70
N GLY A 267 -4.31 -0.32 10.58
CA GLY A 267 -3.39 -0.64 11.69
C GLY A 267 -3.34 0.43 12.79
N VAL A 268 -4.31 1.33 12.85
CA VAL A 268 -4.36 2.37 13.88
C VAL A 268 -5.00 1.78 15.14
N PRO A 269 -4.35 1.78 16.32
CA PRO A 269 -4.91 1.21 17.54
C PRO A 269 -6.02 2.10 18.13
N SER A 270 -6.78 1.57 19.10
CA SER A 270 -7.94 2.28 19.68
C SER A 270 -7.53 3.54 20.46
N SER A 271 -8.46 4.46 20.73
CA SER A 271 -8.13 5.69 21.49
C SER A 271 -7.52 5.38 22.85
N ASN A 272 -7.98 4.30 23.51
CA ASN A 272 -7.44 3.87 24.80
C ASN A 272 -5.99 3.39 24.71
N GLU A 273 -5.62 2.77 23.59
CA GLU A 273 -4.26 2.28 23.35
C GLU A 273 -3.31 3.37 22.85
N ARG A 274 -3.85 4.41 22.19
CA ARG A 274 -3.07 5.58 21.74
C ARG A 274 -2.75 6.56 22.86
N LYS A 275 -3.49 6.51 23.97
CA LYS A 275 -3.28 7.41 25.11
C LYS A 275 -1.91 7.16 25.73
N ARG A 276 -1.01 8.12 25.62
CA ARG A 276 0.28 8.09 26.31
C ARG A 276 0.09 8.65 27.71
N LEU A 277 0.32 7.82 28.73
CA LEU A 277 0.51 8.29 30.10
C LEU A 277 1.87 8.97 30.14
N GLY A 278 1.86 10.30 30.17
CA GLY A 278 3.01 11.10 30.55
C GLY A 278 3.14 11.12 32.06
#